data_AF-A0A7W8DPM8-F1
#
_entry.id   AF-A0A7W8DPM8-F1
#
_cell.length_a   1.000
_cell.length_b   1.000
_cell.length_c   1.000
_cell.angle_alpha   90.00
_cell.angle_beta   90.00
_cell.angle_gamma   90.00
#
_symmetry.space_group_name_H-M   'P 1'
#
loop_
_entity.id
_entity.type
_entity.pdbx_description
1 polymer ?
#
loop_
_entity_poly.entity_id
_entity_poly.type
_entity_poly.pdbx_seq_one_letter_code
_entity_poly.pdbx_strand_id
1 'polypeptide(L)' 'MVVCIDTNVVLPMLSLRHPFSRILDAWMDGHFSLAVSNEILTEYEEIIRPRIGAARWLDFLSLLQLGEELNGNLVRI' A
#
# COMPACT_ATOMS: atom_id res chain seq x y z
N MET A 1 4.93 -10.15 -11.12
CA MET A 1 5.95 -10.29 -10.05
C MET A 1 5.28 -9.96 -8.73
N VAL A 2 5.47 -10.77 -7.69
CA VAL A 2 4.89 -10.50 -6.36
C VAL A 2 5.92 -9.76 -5.51
N VAL A 3 5.51 -8.66 -4.88
CA VAL A 3 6.38 -7.79 -4.08
C VAL A 3 5.75 -7.59 -2.71
N CYS A 4 6.53 -7.84 -1.66
CA CYS A 4 6.18 -7.43 -0.30
C CYS A 4 6.82 -6.06 -0.03
N ILE A 5 6.04 -5.10 0.42
CA ILE A 5 6.53 -3.75 0.72
C ILE A 5 6.82 -3.65 2.22
N ASP A 6 7.98 -3.14 2.57
CA ASP A 6 8.33 -2.88 3.97
C ASP A 6 7.54 -1.69 4.51
N THR A 7 7.18 -1.72 5.80
CA THR A 7 6.41 -0.65 6.46
C THR A 7 7.06 0.74 6.35
N ASN A 8 8.40 0.80 6.32
CA ASN A 8 9.14 2.05 6.14
C ASN A 8 9.00 2.63 4.73
N VAL A 9 8.60 1.83 3.75
CA VAL A 9 8.41 2.24 2.35
C VAL A 9 6.98 2.70 2.09
N VAL A 10 5.98 2.14 2.79
CA VAL A 10 4.56 2.45 2.56
C VAL A 10 4.26 3.94 2.77
N LEU A 11 4.66 4.53 3.90
CA LEU A 11 4.39 5.94 4.16
C LEU A 11 4.99 6.89 3.10
N PRO A 12 6.29 6.79 2.74
CA PRO A 12 6.85 7.59 1.66
C PRO A 12 6.23 7.28 0.29
N MET A 13 5.79 6.05 0.04
CA MET A 13 5.07 5.68 -1.18
C MET A 13 3.71 6.41 -1.31
N LEU A 14 3.02 6.68 -0.19
CA LEU A 14 1.76 7.43 -0.17
C LEU A 14 1.93 8.95 -0.28
N SER A 15 3.16 9.46 -0.29
CA SER A 15 3.45 10.89 -0.40
C SER A 15 3.60 11.34 -1.86
N LEU A 16 2.78 12.30 -2.29
CA LEU A 16 2.81 12.86 -3.65
C LEU A 16 4.15 13.54 -4.03
N ARG A 17 5.01 13.87 -3.06
CA ARG A 17 6.27 14.59 -3.30
C ARG A 17 7.51 13.73 -3.08
N HIS A 18 7.35 12.53 -2.52
CA HIS A 18 8.48 11.68 -2.22
C HIS A 18 8.88 10.86 -3.45
N PRO A 19 10.17 10.58 -3.69
CA PRO A 19 10.60 9.75 -4.83
C PRO A 19 9.94 8.36 -4.90
N PHE A 20 9.42 7.86 -3.78
CA PHE A 20 8.76 6.55 -3.69
C PHE A 20 7.30 6.58 -4.17
N SER A 21 6.72 7.74 -4.49
CA SER A 21 5.38 7.81 -5.10
C SER A 21 5.28 6.93 -6.36
N ARG A 22 6.40 6.80 -7.09
CA ARG A 22 6.51 5.94 -8.27
C ARG A 22 6.22 4.47 -8.00
N ILE A 23 6.38 4.01 -6.77
CA ILE A 23 6.04 2.63 -6.38
C ILE A 23 4.52 2.46 -6.41
N LEU A 24 3.77 3.46 -5.92
CA LEU A 24 2.32 3.48 -5.95
C LEU A 24 1.83 3.52 -7.40
N ASP A 25 2.40 4.42 -8.21
CA ASP A 25 2.06 4.54 -9.62
C ASP A 25 2.29 3.20 -10.36
N ALA A 26 3.46 2.59 -10.17
CA ALA A 26 3.80 1.32 -10.79
C ALA A 26 2.90 0.15 -10.34
N TRP A 27 2.47 0.16 -9.07
CA TRP A 27 1.49 -0.81 -8.59
C TRP A 27 0.14 -0.57 -9.26
N MET A 28 -0.36 0.66 -9.26
CA MET A 28 -1.64 1.05 -9.88
C MET A 28 -1.68 0.77 -11.39
N ASP A 29 -0.54 0.87 -12.08
CA ASP A 29 -0.39 0.51 -13.50
C ASP A 29 -0.26 -1.02 -13.73
N GLY A 30 -0.33 -1.83 -12.67
CA GLY A 30 -0.32 -3.29 -12.75
C GLY A 30 1.05 -3.91 -13.00
N HIS A 31 2.16 -3.17 -12.82
CA HIS A 31 3.50 -3.70 -13.08
C HIS A 31 3.94 -4.80 -12.09
N PHE A 32 3.35 -4.84 -10.91
CA PHE A 32 3.57 -5.89 -9.91
C PHE A 32 2.34 -6.11 -9.05
N SER A 33 2.30 -7.24 -8.36
CA SER A 33 1.28 -7.58 -7.39
C SER A 33 1.81 -7.38 -5.97
N LEU A 34 1.07 -6.66 -5.14
CA LEU A 34 1.42 -6.39 -3.74
C LEU A 34 1.00 -7.57 -2.88
N ALA A 35 1.95 -8.18 -2.18
CA ALA A 35 1.67 -9.20 -1.17
C ALA A 35 1.25 -8.52 0.14
N VAL A 36 0.14 -8.98 0.71
CA VAL A 36 -0.35 -8.55 2.02
C VAL A 36 -0.77 -9.77 2.84
N SER A 37 -0.49 -9.74 4.14
CA SER A 37 -1.07 -10.64 5.13
C SER A 37 -1.77 -9.80 6.21
N ASN A 38 -2.57 -10.44 7.06
CA ASN A 38 -3.17 -9.74 8.20
C ASN A 38 -2.09 -9.16 9.13
N GLU A 39 -0.96 -9.86 9.28
CA GLU A 39 0.18 -9.40 10.09
C GLU A 39 0.82 -8.15 9.48
N ILE A 40 1.07 -8.13 8.16
CA ILE A 40 1.59 -6.96 7.44
C ILE A 40 0.63 -5.77 7.57
N LEU A 41 -0.68 -5.98 7.35
CA LEU A 41 -1.67 -4.91 7.45
C LEU A 41 -1.79 -4.37 8.88
N THR A 42 -1.64 -5.24 9.89
CA THR A 42 -1.61 -4.83 11.30
C THR A 42 -0.38 -3.98 11.60
N GLU A 43 0.80 -4.39 11.14
CA GLU A 43 2.04 -3.62 11.31
C GLU A 43 1.94 -2.25 10.61
N TYR A 44 1.39 -2.22 9.40
CA TYR A 44 1.11 -0.98 8.67
C TYR A 44 0.19 -0.08 9.48
N GLU A 45 -0.90 -0.62 10.04
CA GLU A 45 -1.80 0.17 10.87
C GLU A 45 -1.07 0.77 12.07
N GLU A 46 -0.35 -0.05 12.83
CA GLU A 46 0.35 0.37 14.04
C GLU A 46 1.40 1.46 13.78
N ILE A 47 2.14 1.37 12.68
CA ILE A 47 3.24 2.31 12.37
C ILE A 47 2.76 3.54 11.60
N ILE A 48 1.83 3.36 10.66
CA ILE A 48 1.46 4.41 9.68
C ILE A 48 0.25 5.21 10.19
N ARG A 49 -0.78 4.56 10.74
CA ARG A 49 -2.01 5.24 11.19
C ARG A 49 -1.73 6.38 12.19
N PRO A 50 -0.82 6.24 13.18
CA PRO A 50 -0.49 7.36 14.07
C PRO A 50 0.16 8.56 13.36
N ARG A 51 0.79 8.35 12.20
CA ARG A 51 1.50 9.39 11.43
C ARG A 51 0.59 10.13 10.46
N ILE A 52 -0.40 9.45 9.88
CA ILE A 52 -1.29 10.02 8.85
C ILE A 52 -2.71 10.28 9.34
N GLY A 53 -3.08 9.75 10.51
CA GLY A 53 -4.41 9.80 11.06
C GLY A 53 -5.37 8.74 10.49
N ALA A 54 -6.48 8.52 11.19
CA ALA A 54 -7.43 7.46 10.85
C ALA A 54 -8.10 7.66 9.47
N ALA A 55 -8.41 8.89 9.07
CA ALA A 55 -9.03 9.15 7.77
C ALA A 55 -8.13 8.70 6.61
N ARG A 56 -6.86 9.10 6.60
CA ARG A 56 -5.91 8.70 5.56
C ARG A 56 -5.57 7.22 5.59
N TRP A 57 -5.65 6.58 6.76
CA TRP A 57 -5.54 5.13 6.87
C TRP A 57 -6.69 4.42 6.13
N LEU A 58 -7.93 4.90 6.29
CA LEU A 58 -9.08 4.38 5.54
C LEU A 58 -8.95 4.62 4.04
N ASP A 59 -8.42 5.77 3.63
CA ASP A 59 -8.12 6.05 2.22
C ASP A 59 -7.11 5.03 1.65
N PHE A 60 -6.08 4.68 2.43
CA PHE A 60 -5.10 3.66 2.03
C PHE A 60 -5.74 2.28 1.87
N LEU A 61 -6.59 1.85 2.81
CA LEU A 61 -7.31 0.58 2.68
C LEU A 61 -8.24 0.58 1.46
N SER A 62 -8.91 1.69 1.19
CA SER A 62 -9.76 1.86 0.00
C SER A 62 -8.92 1.77 -1.29
N LEU A 63 -7.71 2.30 -1.27
CA LEU A 63 -6.77 2.22 -2.40
C LEU A 63 -6.31 0.77 -2.63
N LEU A 64 -6.05 -0.01 -1.57
CA LEU A 64 -5.73 -1.44 -1.69
C LEU A 64 -6.86 -2.22 -2.36
N GLN A 65 -8.10 -1.97 -1.93
CA GLN A 65 -9.29 -2.58 -2.53
C GLN A 65 -9.45 -2.18 -4.00
N LEU A 66 -9.23 -0.91 -4.33
CA LEU A 66 -9.32 -0.43 -5.71
C LEU A 66 -8.30 -1.11 -6.63
N GLY A 67 -7.06 -1.33 -6.16
CA GLY A 67 -6.06 -2.06 -6.94
C GLY A 67 -6.46 -3.53 -7.18
N GLU A 68 -7.01 -4.19 -6.17
CA GLU A 68 -7.57 -5.55 -6.29
C GLU A 68 -8.68 -5.59 -7.35
N GLU A 69 -9.61 -4.63 -7.33
CA GLU A 69 -10.72 -4.55 -8.29
C GLU A 69 -10.29 -4.19 -9.72
N LEU A 70 -9.33 -3.28 -9.89
CA LEU A 70 -8.91 -2.79 -11.21
C LEU A 70 -7.95 -3.76 -11.91
N ASN A 71 -6.99 -4.32 -11.18
CA ASN A 71 -5.86 -5.06 -11.76
C ASN A 71 -5.70 -6.47 -11.21
N GLY A 72 -6.44 -6.87 -10.16
CA GLY A 72 -6.20 -8.14 -9.47
C GLY A 72 -4.78 -8.24 -8.89
N ASN A 73 -4.17 -7.10 -8.58
CA ASN A 73 -2.75 -6.99 -8.22
C ASN A 73 -2.53 -6.96 -6.70
N LEU A 74 -3.47 -7.48 -5.92
CA LEU A 74 -3.34 -7.69 -4.48
C LEU A 74 -3.33 -9.21 -4.21
N VAL A 75 -2.28 -9.69 -3.55
CA VAL A 75 -2.09 -11.11 -3.24
C VAL A 75 -2.14 -11.29 -1.74
N ARG A 76 -3.09 -12.08 -1.27
CA ARG A 76 -3.19 -12.46 0.15
C ARG A 76 -2.32 -13.69 0.41
N ILE A 77 -1.36 -13.58 1.33
CA ILE A 77 -0.41 -14.64 1.70
C ILE A 77 -0.62 -15.13 3.13
#